data_AF-A0A6D2GCN7-F1
#
_entry.id   AF-A0A6D2GCN7-F1
#
_cell.length_a   1.000
_cell.length_b   1.000
_cell.length_c   1.000
_cell.angle_alpha   90.00
_cell.angle_beta   90.00
_cell.angle_gamma   90.00
#
_symmetry.space_group_name_H-M   'P 1'
#
loop_
_entity.id
_entity.type
_entity.pdbx_description
1 polymer ?
#
loop_
_entity_poly.entity_id
_entity_poly.type
_entity_poly.pdbx_seq_one_letter_code
_entity_poly.pdbx_strand_id
1 'polypeptide(L)'
;MLKNSYFLSLIFFSCYCLPGGIENVKSCKLDRGNEVKLISLWTVDGSTPYLMFDNIIVSAFLDGSIVSGDIVLSKCINHSLIFALNYGPPYIKGCLITGLSDDAVKNYRPKGVCFAERNTPESVWFGEDHTLIIIKNDNNTGEWNGKYIIYDSREEDAQAFDKLPDAKNYKIYRLDMSK
;
A
#
# COMPACT_ATOMS: atom_id res chain seq x y z
N MET A 1 14.76 -71.85 7.17
CA MET A 1 14.07 -70.85 6.32
C MET A 1 13.58 -69.72 7.21
N LEU A 2 14.39 -68.68 7.42
CA LEU A 2 13.95 -67.46 8.11
C LEU A 2 13.38 -66.49 7.06
N LYS A 3 12.11 -66.12 7.20
CA LYS A 3 11.49 -65.06 6.39
C LYS A 3 11.72 -63.72 7.09
N ASN A 4 12.58 -62.89 6.51
CA ASN A 4 12.68 -61.46 6.83
C ASN A 4 11.43 -60.73 6.33
N SER A 5 10.66 -60.14 7.24
CA SER A 5 9.63 -59.15 6.92
C SER A 5 10.25 -57.75 6.95
N TYR A 6 10.42 -57.14 5.78
CA TYR A 6 10.73 -55.71 5.67
C TYR A 6 9.43 -54.91 5.79
N PHE A 7 9.25 -54.23 6.91
CA PHE A 7 8.16 -53.28 7.11
C PHE A 7 8.57 -51.94 6.49
N LEU A 8 8.12 -51.70 5.26
CA LEU A 8 8.35 -50.43 4.56
C LEU A 8 7.40 -49.37 5.15
N SER A 9 7.94 -48.49 6.01
CA SER A 9 7.18 -47.36 6.56
C SER A 9 7.03 -46.27 5.48
N LEU A 10 5.84 -46.17 4.90
CA LEU A 10 5.44 -45.07 4.01
C LEU A 10 5.15 -43.84 4.86
N ILE A 11 6.13 -42.93 4.95
CA ILE A 11 5.92 -41.60 5.52
C ILE A 11 5.13 -40.79 4.49
N PHE A 12 3.81 -40.70 4.69
CA PHE A 12 2.98 -39.73 4.00
C PHE A 12 3.31 -38.34 4.53
N PHE A 13 4.15 -37.59 3.81
CA PHE A 13 4.19 -36.13 3.95
C PHE A 13 2.87 -35.59 3.39
N SER A 14 1.88 -35.44 4.27
CA SER A 14 0.71 -34.60 4.00
C SER A 14 1.21 -33.17 3.83
N CYS A 15 1.50 -32.79 2.59
CA CYS A 15 1.73 -31.40 2.22
C CYS A 15 0.37 -30.70 2.32
N TYR A 16 0.05 -30.20 3.52
CA TYR A 16 -1.09 -29.32 3.70
C TYR A 16 -0.77 -28.03 2.94
N CYS A 17 -1.23 -27.92 1.69
CA CYS A 17 -1.42 -26.63 1.06
C CYS A 17 -2.44 -25.89 1.92
N LEU A 18 -1.95 -25.05 2.85
CA LEU A 18 -2.80 -24.05 3.48
C LEU A 18 -3.36 -23.19 2.34
N PRO A 19 -4.69 -23.13 2.13
CA PRO A 19 -5.24 -22.22 1.15
C PRO A 19 -4.89 -20.82 1.62
N GLY A 20 -4.04 -20.12 0.86
CA GLY A 20 -3.76 -18.72 1.08
C GLY A 20 -5.08 -17.96 1.05
N GLY A 21 -5.55 -17.54 2.22
CA GLY A 21 -6.82 -16.83 2.37
C GLY A 21 -6.71 -15.39 1.87
N ILE A 22 -7.82 -14.86 1.39
CA ILE A 22 -7.97 -13.41 1.16
C ILE A 22 -8.33 -12.79 2.51
N GLU A 23 -7.49 -11.87 2.99
CA GLU A 23 -7.74 -11.08 4.21
C GLU A 23 -8.23 -9.68 3.84
N ASN A 24 -9.25 -9.17 4.54
CA ASN A 24 -9.63 -7.76 4.46
C ASN A 24 -8.83 -6.94 5.48
N VAL A 25 -7.82 -6.22 4.99
CA VAL A 25 -6.90 -5.42 5.82
C VAL A 25 -7.54 -4.10 6.24
N LYS A 26 -8.24 -3.43 5.33
CA LYS A 26 -8.88 -2.13 5.61
C LYS A 26 -10.04 -1.87 4.66
N SER A 27 -11.13 -1.30 5.16
CA SER A 27 -12.25 -0.82 4.33
C SER A 27 -12.46 0.67 4.56
N CYS A 28 -12.52 1.46 3.49
CA CYS A 28 -12.70 2.91 3.53
C CYS A 28 -13.82 3.35 2.59
N LYS A 29 -14.66 4.27 3.08
CA LYS A 29 -15.62 4.98 2.23
C LYS A 29 -14.91 6.13 1.53
N LEU A 30 -15.00 6.17 0.21
CA LEU A 30 -14.44 7.21 -0.65
C LEU A 30 -15.46 8.32 -0.94
N ASP A 31 -14.96 9.46 -1.43
CA ASP A 31 -15.83 10.52 -1.93
C ASP A 31 -16.65 9.98 -3.11
N ARG A 32 -17.94 10.34 -3.16
CA ARG A 32 -19.01 9.75 -4.02
C ARG A 32 -19.65 8.44 -3.49
N GLY A 33 -19.30 8.00 -2.29
CA GLY A 33 -20.01 6.90 -1.59
C GLY A 33 -19.56 5.50 -1.94
N ASN A 34 -18.60 5.36 -2.87
CA ASN A 34 -17.96 4.09 -3.19
C ASN A 34 -17.14 3.59 -2.00
N GLU A 35 -17.13 2.28 -1.76
CA GLU A 35 -16.25 1.66 -0.76
C GLU A 35 -15.05 1.03 -1.47
N VAL A 36 -13.86 1.27 -0.92
CA VAL A 36 -12.64 0.53 -1.30
C VAL A 36 -12.21 -0.36 -0.15
N LYS A 37 -11.82 -1.59 -0.47
CA LYS A 37 -11.18 -2.49 0.49
C LYS A 37 -9.74 -2.75 0.07
N LEU A 38 -8.80 -2.52 0.98
CA LEU A 38 -7.46 -3.08 0.91
C LEU A 38 -7.57 -4.54 1.35
N ILE A 39 -7.31 -5.46 0.44
CA ILE A 39 -7.27 -6.89 0.73
C ILE A 39 -5.84 -7.39 0.56
N SER A 40 -5.49 -8.44 1.29
CA SER A 40 -4.20 -9.13 1.19
C SER A 40 -4.43 -10.57 0.75
N LEU A 41 -3.66 -11.02 -0.23
CA LEU A 41 -3.56 -12.43 -0.61
C LEU A 41 -2.23 -12.96 -0.09
N TRP A 42 -2.28 -13.99 0.75
CA TRP A 42 -1.07 -14.63 1.25
C TRP A 42 -0.40 -15.46 0.16
N THR A 43 0.88 -15.19 -0.11
CA THR A 43 1.73 -15.94 -1.04
C THR A 43 2.98 -16.46 -0.33
N VAL A 44 3.78 -17.28 -1.02
CA VAL A 44 5.09 -17.74 -0.48
C VAL A 44 6.07 -16.58 -0.27
N ASP A 45 5.88 -15.48 -0.99
CA ASP A 45 6.72 -14.28 -0.93
C ASP A 45 6.17 -13.20 0.02
N GLY A 46 5.14 -13.53 0.82
CA GLY A 46 4.48 -12.62 1.75
C GLY A 46 3.08 -12.19 1.31
N SER A 47 2.57 -11.12 1.91
CA SER A 47 1.23 -10.58 1.62
C SER A 47 1.26 -9.73 0.34
N THR A 48 0.47 -10.12 -0.65
CA THR A 48 0.26 -9.32 -1.87
C THR A 48 -0.99 -8.46 -1.71
N PRO A 49 -0.88 -7.12 -1.66
CA PRO A 49 -2.03 -6.24 -1.52
C PRO A 49 -2.77 -6.06 -2.84
N TYR A 50 -4.09 -6.01 -2.77
CA TYR A 50 -4.98 -5.63 -3.85
C TYR A 50 -6.04 -4.64 -3.35
N LEU A 51 -6.67 -3.93 -4.27
CA LEU A 51 -7.84 -3.11 -3.97
C LEU A 51 -9.08 -3.82 -4.49
N MET A 52 -10.16 -3.76 -3.73
CA MET A 52 -11.44 -4.28 -4.13
C MET A 52 -12.49 -3.17 -4.13
N PHE A 53 -13.15 -3.00 -5.27
CA PHE A 53 -14.26 -2.07 -5.51
C PHE A 53 -15.44 -2.89 -6.04
N ASP A 54 -16.61 -2.84 -5.41
CA ASP A 54 -17.80 -3.58 -5.88
C ASP A 54 -17.55 -5.07 -6.20
N ASN A 55 -16.72 -5.75 -5.39
CA ASN A 55 -16.25 -7.13 -5.57
C ASN A 55 -15.32 -7.37 -6.77
N ILE A 56 -14.83 -6.33 -7.42
CA ILE A 56 -13.82 -6.39 -8.47
C ILE A 56 -12.46 -6.10 -7.85
N ILE A 57 -11.54 -7.05 -8.01
CA ILE A 57 -10.17 -6.98 -7.51
C ILE A 57 -9.28 -6.38 -8.59
N VAL A 58 -8.52 -5.34 -8.22
CA VAL A 58 -7.53 -4.67 -9.07
C VAL A 58 -6.21 -4.55 -8.31
N SER A 59 -5.11 -4.28 -9.03
CA SER A 59 -3.82 -4.02 -8.38
C SER A 59 -3.94 -2.90 -7.36
N ALA A 60 -3.23 -3.03 -6.23
CA ALA A 60 -3.16 -1.97 -5.24
C ALA A 60 -2.34 -0.77 -5.70
N PHE A 61 -1.38 -0.98 -6.60
CA PHE A 61 -0.50 0.07 -7.11
C PHE A 61 -0.99 0.60 -8.46
N LEU A 62 -0.95 1.92 -8.63
CA LEU A 62 -1.50 2.60 -9.81
C LEU A 62 -0.74 2.31 -11.10
N ASP A 63 0.52 1.90 -11.00
CA ASP A 63 1.36 1.44 -12.11
C ASP A 63 1.05 -0.01 -12.55
N GLY A 64 0.12 -0.69 -11.86
CA GLY A 64 -0.23 -2.08 -12.13
C GLY A 64 0.78 -3.10 -11.60
N SER A 65 1.81 -2.67 -10.88
CA SER A 65 2.78 -3.59 -10.26
C SER A 65 2.11 -4.53 -9.25
N ILE A 66 2.61 -5.76 -9.15
CA ILE A 66 2.18 -6.76 -8.19
C ILE A 66 3.39 -7.08 -7.33
N VAL A 67 3.33 -6.73 -6.05
CA VAL A 67 4.47 -6.80 -5.13
C VAL A 67 3.99 -7.45 -3.84
N SER A 68 4.78 -8.37 -3.29
CA SER A 68 4.51 -9.02 -2.01
C SER A 68 5.41 -8.45 -0.91
N GLY A 69 4.90 -8.41 0.32
CA GLY A 69 5.66 -7.93 1.47
C GLY A 69 4.79 -7.80 2.72
N ASP A 70 5.19 -6.93 3.65
CA ASP A 70 4.45 -6.64 4.88
C ASP A 70 3.72 -5.30 4.76
N ILE A 71 2.42 -5.28 5.01
CA ILE A 71 1.65 -4.03 5.04
C ILE A 71 1.98 -3.29 6.34
N VAL A 72 2.68 -2.17 6.23
CA VAL A 72 3.18 -1.36 7.38
C VAL A 72 2.33 -0.12 7.66
N LEU A 73 1.38 0.21 6.78
CA LEU A 73 0.42 1.30 6.96
C LEU A 73 -0.90 0.93 6.28
N SER A 74 -2.03 1.16 6.96
CA SER A 74 -3.38 1.13 6.36
C SER A 74 -4.36 2.03 7.13
N LYS A 75 -4.71 3.18 6.57
CA LYS A 75 -5.58 4.18 7.23
C LYS A 75 -6.63 4.75 6.26
N CYS A 76 -7.80 5.06 6.81
CA CYS A 76 -8.79 5.87 6.12
C CYS A 76 -8.67 7.30 6.62
N ILE A 77 -8.43 8.25 5.72
CA ILE A 77 -8.27 9.68 6.03
C ILE A 77 -8.99 10.49 4.95
N ASN A 78 -9.80 11.47 5.35
CA ASN A 78 -10.51 12.37 4.42
C ASN A 78 -11.15 11.65 3.21
N HIS A 79 -11.96 10.62 3.46
CA HIS A 79 -12.57 9.79 2.41
C HIS A 79 -11.57 9.23 1.39
N SER A 80 -10.38 8.87 1.85
CA SER A 80 -9.31 8.26 1.06
C SER A 80 -8.69 7.12 1.85
N LEU A 81 -8.16 6.13 1.15
CA LEU A 81 -7.38 5.02 1.72
C LEU A 81 -5.90 5.29 1.48
N ILE A 82 -5.09 5.36 2.53
CA ILE A 82 -3.63 5.33 2.41
C ILE A 82 -3.07 4.03 2.95
N PHE A 83 -2.14 3.44 2.22
CA PHE A 83 -1.44 2.25 2.67
C PHE A 83 0.02 2.26 2.23
N ALA A 84 0.84 1.43 2.89
CA ALA A 84 2.23 1.19 2.51
C ALA A 84 2.62 -0.27 2.77
N LEU A 85 3.47 -0.78 1.88
CA LEU A 85 4.01 -2.12 1.85
C LEU A 85 5.53 -2.04 1.98
N ASN A 86 6.09 -2.74 2.96
CA ASN A 86 7.50 -3.05 3.00
C ASN A 86 7.74 -4.33 2.19
N TYR A 87 8.30 -4.19 0.99
CA TYR A 87 8.51 -5.29 0.04
C TYR A 87 9.97 -5.75 -0.04
N GLY A 88 10.79 -5.31 0.92
CA GLY A 88 12.23 -5.55 0.95
C GLY A 88 13.00 -4.24 1.14
N PRO A 89 13.86 -4.13 2.18
CA PRO A 89 14.71 -2.97 2.38
C PRO A 89 15.53 -2.61 1.12
N PRO A 90 15.79 -1.32 0.86
CA PRO A 90 15.63 -0.19 1.78
C PRO A 90 14.33 0.62 1.58
N TYR A 91 13.43 0.23 0.69
CA TYR A 91 12.28 1.04 0.30
C TYR A 91 10.95 0.40 0.69
N ILE A 92 9.99 1.25 1.05
CA ILE A 92 8.58 0.93 1.14
C ILE A 92 7.86 1.51 -0.06
N LYS A 93 6.80 0.87 -0.53
CA LYS A 93 5.94 1.36 -1.60
C LYS A 93 4.51 1.48 -1.10
N GLY A 94 3.83 2.55 -1.45
CA GLY A 94 2.45 2.77 -1.00
C GLY A 94 1.67 3.68 -1.91
N CYS A 95 0.38 3.80 -1.65
CA CYS A 95 -0.48 4.71 -2.38
C CYS A 95 -1.53 5.34 -1.46
N LEU A 96 -1.91 6.57 -1.80
CA LEU A 96 -3.13 7.22 -1.38
C LEU A 96 -4.17 7.06 -2.49
N ILE A 97 -5.24 6.33 -2.22
CA ILE A 97 -6.35 6.09 -3.11
C ILE A 97 -7.50 7.02 -2.73
N THR A 98 -7.92 7.86 -3.68
CA THR A 98 -8.94 8.90 -3.48
C THR A 98 -10.25 8.60 -4.21
N GLY A 99 -10.27 7.60 -5.10
CA GLY A 99 -11.43 7.30 -5.93
C GLY A 99 -11.18 6.27 -7.00
N LEU A 100 -12.09 6.22 -7.96
CA LEU A 100 -11.90 5.63 -9.29
C LEU A 100 -11.70 6.77 -10.30
N SER A 101 -10.95 6.53 -11.38
CA SER A 101 -10.81 7.50 -12.47
C SER A 101 -12.16 7.77 -13.15
N ASP A 102 -12.38 8.95 -13.70
CA ASP A 102 -13.67 9.27 -14.34
C ASP A 102 -13.97 8.38 -15.58
N ASP A 103 -12.93 7.87 -16.26
CA ASP A 103 -13.03 6.90 -17.36
C ASP A 103 -13.22 5.43 -16.90
N ALA A 104 -13.41 5.19 -15.59
CA ALA A 104 -13.39 3.84 -15.01
C ALA A 104 -14.66 3.01 -15.23
N VAL A 105 -15.64 3.50 -16.01
CA VAL A 105 -16.96 2.84 -16.24
C VAL A 105 -16.83 1.40 -16.77
N LYS A 106 -15.65 0.96 -17.21
CA LYS A 106 -15.38 -0.44 -17.61
C LYS A 106 -14.22 -1.16 -16.92
N ASN A 107 -13.27 -0.45 -16.31
CA ASN A 107 -11.97 -1.05 -15.92
C ASN A 107 -11.58 -0.84 -14.45
N TYR A 108 -12.41 -0.19 -13.62
CA TYR A 108 -12.17 -0.02 -12.17
C TYR A 108 -10.76 0.50 -11.84
N ARG A 109 -10.26 1.45 -12.64
CA ARG A 109 -8.93 2.03 -12.45
C ARG A 109 -8.94 2.94 -11.21
N PRO A 110 -8.15 2.64 -10.17
CA PRO A 110 -8.08 3.51 -9.00
C PRO A 110 -7.49 4.87 -9.37
N LYS A 111 -7.93 5.91 -8.67
CA LYS A 111 -7.38 7.26 -8.72
C LYS A 111 -6.64 7.55 -7.43
N GLY A 112 -5.48 8.19 -7.51
CA GLY A 112 -4.65 8.45 -6.35
C GLY A 112 -3.23 8.90 -6.68
N VAL A 113 -2.34 8.78 -5.70
CA VAL A 113 -0.90 9.05 -5.81
C VAL A 113 -0.16 7.91 -5.14
N CYS A 114 0.85 7.35 -5.80
CA CYS A 114 1.74 6.35 -5.21
C CYS A 114 3.11 6.94 -4.89
N PHE A 115 3.77 6.37 -3.89
CA PHE A 115 5.09 6.75 -3.43
C PHE A 115 5.97 5.52 -3.22
N ALA A 116 7.29 5.69 -3.33
CA ALA A 116 8.27 4.66 -3.04
C ALA A 116 9.49 5.27 -2.34
N GLU A 117 9.55 5.18 -1.02
CA GLU A 117 10.57 5.87 -0.21
C GLU A 117 11.09 5.00 0.93
N ARG A 118 12.14 5.44 1.63
CA ARG A 118 12.71 4.68 2.76
C ARG A 118 11.85 4.73 4.03
N ASN A 119 11.07 5.80 4.20
CA ASN A 119 10.26 6.05 5.38
C ASN A 119 8.78 6.06 5.05
N THR A 120 7.94 5.68 6.03
CA THR A 120 6.49 5.86 5.94
C THR A 120 6.11 7.33 5.91
N PRO A 121 5.03 7.71 5.20
CA PRO A 121 4.52 9.06 5.25
C PRO A 121 4.16 9.50 6.67
N GLU A 122 4.53 10.73 7.03
CA GLU A 122 4.19 11.34 8.32
C GLU A 122 2.81 12.00 8.30
N SER A 123 2.38 12.50 7.14
CA SER A 123 1.08 13.14 7.01
C SER A 123 0.60 13.21 5.55
N VAL A 124 -0.70 13.41 5.39
CA VAL A 124 -1.33 13.78 4.11
C VAL A 124 -2.03 15.12 4.28
N TRP A 125 -1.79 16.01 3.33
CA TRP A 125 -2.31 17.38 3.34
C TRP A 125 -3.26 17.53 2.16
N PHE A 126 -4.55 17.69 2.44
CA PHE A 126 -5.57 17.87 1.41
C PHE A 126 -5.83 19.35 1.18
N GLY A 127 -5.48 19.84 0.00
CA GLY A 127 -5.87 21.16 -0.50
C GLY A 127 -7.20 21.11 -1.24
N GLU A 128 -7.55 22.20 -1.93
CA GLU A 128 -8.81 22.30 -2.69
C GLU A 128 -8.80 21.44 -3.96
N ASP A 129 -7.69 21.43 -4.71
CA ASP A 129 -7.53 20.79 -6.01
C ASP A 129 -6.43 19.71 -6.04
N HIS A 130 -5.65 19.58 -4.96
CA HIS A 130 -4.52 18.67 -4.90
C HIS A 130 -4.27 18.15 -3.49
N THR A 131 -3.44 17.13 -3.39
CA THR A 131 -3.07 16.48 -2.14
C THR A 131 -1.56 16.28 -2.09
N LEU A 132 -0.97 16.51 -0.92
CA LEU A 132 0.43 16.26 -0.66
C LEU A 132 0.59 15.06 0.27
N ILE A 133 1.46 14.12 -0.09
CA ILE A 133 1.95 13.08 0.82
C ILE A 133 3.31 13.55 1.32
N ILE A 134 3.43 13.73 2.64
CA ILE A 134 4.63 14.23 3.28
C ILE A 134 5.39 13.06 3.89
N ILE A 135 6.62 12.85 3.43
CA ILE A 135 7.52 11.82 3.95
C ILE A 135 8.76 12.52 4.50
N LYS A 136 9.12 12.24 5.75
CA LYS A 136 10.36 12.75 6.32
C LYS A 136 11.54 12.02 5.68
N ASN A 137 12.49 12.76 5.14
CA ASN A 137 13.69 12.16 4.58
C ASN A 137 14.62 11.70 5.72
N ASP A 138 15.34 10.60 5.49
CA ASP A 138 16.44 10.20 6.36
C ASP A 138 17.67 11.01 5.92
N ASN A 139 17.94 12.09 6.66
CA ASN A 139 18.90 13.12 6.29
C ASN A 139 20.25 12.50 5.87
N ASN A 140 20.55 12.54 4.57
CA ASN A 140 21.78 12.09 3.89
C ASN A 140 21.87 10.61 3.47
N THR A 141 20.75 9.88 3.44
CA THR A 141 20.72 8.48 2.99
C THR A 141 19.85 8.33 1.73
N GLY A 142 20.45 8.42 0.54
CA GLY A 142 19.75 8.27 -0.75
C GLY A 142 20.05 9.39 -1.74
N GLU A 143 19.18 9.56 -2.73
CA GLU A 143 19.31 10.55 -3.82
C GLU A 143 18.69 11.92 -3.49
N TRP A 144 17.82 11.97 -2.47
CA TRP A 144 17.07 13.17 -2.13
C TRP A 144 17.88 14.16 -1.28
N ASN A 145 17.97 15.41 -1.78
CA ASN A 145 18.58 16.54 -1.07
C ASN A 145 17.48 17.40 -0.41
N GLY A 146 17.16 17.12 0.85
CA GLY A 146 16.19 17.88 1.64
C GLY A 146 15.70 17.12 2.87
N LYS A 147 15.02 17.80 3.80
CA LYS A 147 14.46 17.19 5.02
C LYS A 147 13.15 16.42 4.80
N TYR A 148 12.42 16.76 3.75
CA TYR A 148 11.13 16.20 3.41
C TYR A 148 11.11 15.84 1.93
N ILE A 149 10.47 14.71 1.62
CA ILE A 149 10.12 14.30 0.26
C ILE A 149 8.61 14.46 0.18
N ILE A 150 8.15 15.22 -0.81
CA ILE A 150 6.75 15.57 -1.00
C ILE A 150 6.30 15.04 -2.35
N TYR A 151 5.26 14.21 -2.32
CA TYR A 151 4.53 13.80 -3.51
C TYR A 151 3.31 14.71 -3.62
N ASP A 152 3.24 15.51 -4.69
CA ASP A 152 2.10 16.35 -5.02
C ASP A 152 1.27 15.67 -6.10
N SER A 153 -0.04 15.52 -5.89
CA SER A 153 -0.93 14.88 -6.86
C SER A 153 -1.02 15.57 -8.23
N ARG A 154 -0.48 16.78 -8.37
CA ARG A 154 -0.41 17.51 -9.65
C ARG A 154 0.86 17.24 -10.44
N GLU A 155 1.90 16.75 -9.78
CA GLU A 155 3.22 16.54 -10.35
C GLU A 155 3.43 15.04 -10.62
N GLU A 156 4.24 14.72 -11.63
CA GLU A 156 4.60 13.33 -11.93
C GLU A 156 5.63 12.79 -10.93
N ASP A 157 6.58 13.65 -10.52
CA ASP A 157 7.72 13.30 -9.68
C ASP A 157 7.63 13.92 -8.29
N ALA A 158 8.18 13.20 -7.31
CA ALA A 158 8.36 13.73 -5.96
C ALA A 158 9.44 14.82 -5.93
N GLN A 159 9.33 15.73 -4.96
CA GLN A 159 10.24 16.84 -4.78
C GLN A 159 10.77 16.89 -3.35
N ALA A 160 12.04 17.26 -3.21
CA ALA A 160 12.70 17.39 -1.91
C ALA A 160 12.68 18.85 -1.41
N PHE A 161 12.37 19.03 -0.14
CA PHE A 161 12.28 20.34 0.51
C PHE A 161 12.90 20.33 1.91
N ASP A 162 13.52 21.44 2.30
CA ASP A 162 14.02 21.64 3.67
C ASP A 162 12.95 22.12 4.65
N LYS A 163 11.84 22.62 4.14
CA LYS A 163 10.71 23.15 4.91
C LYS A 163 9.41 22.68 4.28
N LEU A 164 8.43 22.38 5.12
CA LEU A 164 7.08 22.07 4.66
C LEU A 164 6.40 23.33 4.08
N PRO A 165 5.45 23.18 3.14
CA PRO A 165 4.61 24.27 2.66
C PRO A 165 3.83 24.95 3.80
N ASP A 166 3.27 26.13 3.52
CA ASP A 166 2.34 26.78 4.44
C ASP A 166 1.08 25.92 4.62
N ALA A 167 0.76 25.58 5.87
CA ALA A 167 -0.38 24.76 6.25
C ALA A 167 -1.75 25.44 6.06
N LYS A 168 -1.80 26.77 5.88
CA LYS A 168 -3.05 27.56 5.92
C LYS A 168 -4.16 27.06 4.99
N ASN A 169 -3.79 26.53 3.82
CA ASN A 169 -4.75 26.08 2.79
C ASN A 169 -4.93 24.55 2.76
N TYR A 170 -4.44 23.85 3.78
CA TYR A 170 -4.49 22.39 3.81
C TYR A 170 -5.23 21.88 5.04
N LYS A 171 -6.02 20.84 4.82
CA LYS A 171 -6.52 19.96 5.88
C LYS A 171 -5.49 18.86 6.11
N ILE A 172 -4.80 18.92 7.24
CA ILE A 172 -3.67 18.03 7.55
C ILE A 172 -4.12 16.82 8.36
N TYR A 173 -3.74 15.64 7.90
CA TYR A 173 -3.96 14.36 8.57
C TYR A 173 -2.62 13.73 8.91
N ARG A 174 -2.30 13.67 10.20
CA ARG A 174 -1.12 12.96 10.70
C ARG A 174 -1.32 11.46 10.59
N LEU A 175 -0.29 10.78 10.10
CA LEU A 175 -0.28 9.34 9.88
C LEU A 175 0.49 8.58 10.95
N ASP A 176 1.05 9.30 11.91
CA ASP A 176 1.75 8.81 13.09
C ASP A 176 1.17 7.46 13.53
N MET A 177 2.00 6.44 13.49
CA MET A 177 1.67 5.15 14.10
C MET A 177 1.64 5.43 15.60
N SER A 178 0.47 5.33 16.23
CA SER A 178 0.43 5.23 17.68
C SER A 178 1.35 4.05 18.05
N LYS A 179 2.39 4.38 18.82
CA LYS A 179 3.52 3.56 19.25
C LYS A 179 3.24 2.07 19.41
#